data_AF-A0A1G8KG37-F1
#
_entry.id   AF-A0A1G8KG37-F1
#
_cell.length_a   1.000
_cell.length_b   1.000
_cell.length_c   1.000
_cell.angle_alpha   90.00
_cell.angle_beta   90.00
_cell.angle_gamma   90.00
#
_symmetry.space_group_name_H-M   'P 1'
#
loop_
_entity.id
_entity.type
_entity.pdbx_description
1 polymer ?
#
loop_
_entity_poly.entity_id
_entity_poly.type
_entity_poly.pdbx_seq_one_letter_code
_entity_poly.pdbx_strand_id
1 'polypeptide(L)'
;MTIPIQLNKSILDYFSVGGVWQNILFYATILCLLYINILLTRRKKSYKLQPVGDLPDEKDESALTTADSTGLKTNAALNNETATLRNELLALGEKLELSYMKSERLNGQLSEILDSVELTMAYDHTLWDWSLDFSSKEITLSEYGLKLFGFPENTKPVLNEAIHIVDPRYQTALMDAVEKSFKTGADFSITCLVHPLNGSQSKEIKAAGRVYYNEHETPLKLSGKFSITHTEPLMKR
;
A
#
# COMPACT_ATOMS: atom_id res chain seq x y z
N MET A 1 2.43 53.01 -8.90
CA MET A 1 1.03 52.54 -9.00
C MET A 1 0.95 51.12 -8.45
N THR A 2 0.48 50.97 -7.21
CA THR A 2 0.27 49.66 -6.57
C THR A 2 -1.14 49.18 -6.86
N ILE A 3 -1.28 48.07 -7.59
CA ILE A 3 -2.57 47.47 -7.91
C ILE A 3 -3.05 46.71 -6.67
N PRO A 4 -4.23 47.02 -6.11
CA PRO A 4 -4.77 46.28 -4.98
C PRO A 4 -5.14 44.88 -5.43
N ILE A 5 -4.52 43.88 -4.80
CA ILE A 5 -4.85 42.47 -5.01
C ILE A 5 -6.22 42.23 -4.36
N GLN A 6 -7.28 42.14 -5.16
CA GLN A 6 -8.58 41.69 -4.68
C GLN A 6 -8.49 40.18 -4.42
N LEU A 7 -8.23 39.80 -3.16
CA LEU A 7 -8.45 38.43 -2.72
C LEU A 7 -9.95 38.13 -2.78
N ASN A 8 -10.30 37.07 -3.52
CA ASN A 8 -11.65 36.60 -3.67
C ASN A 8 -12.17 36.08 -2.32
N LYS A 9 -13.16 36.77 -1.73
CA LYS A 9 -13.72 36.45 -0.41
C LYS A 9 -14.25 35.01 -0.32
N SER A 10 -14.68 34.43 -1.44
CA SER A 10 -15.21 33.06 -1.48
C SER A 10 -14.20 31.98 -1.07
N ILE A 11 -12.90 32.22 -1.27
CA ILE A 11 -11.86 31.26 -0.90
C ILE A 11 -11.65 31.25 0.62
N LEU A 12 -11.78 32.41 1.28
CA LEU A 12 -11.61 32.48 2.74
C LEU A 12 -12.76 31.79 3.50
N ASP A 13 -13.98 31.84 2.98
CA ASP A 13 -15.13 31.20 3.63
C ASP A 13 -15.03 29.66 3.58
N TYR A 14 -14.39 29.11 2.55
CA TYR A 14 -14.19 27.66 2.40
C TYR A 14 -13.28 27.04 3.48
N PHE A 15 -12.40 27.86 4.06
CA PHE A 15 -11.46 27.43 5.09
C PHE A 15 -11.90 27.83 6.51
N SER A 16 -13.07 28.47 6.65
CA SER A 16 -13.59 28.84 7.94
C SER A 16 -14.25 27.65 8.63
N VAL A 17 -13.69 27.23 9.76
CA VAL A 17 -14.21 26.15 10.63
C VAL A 17 -15.18 26.71 11.68
N GLY A 18 -15.48 28.01 11.63
CA GLY A 18 -16.44 28.67 12.52
C GLY A 18 -16.08 30.13 12.80
N GLY A 19 -16.13 30.52 14.07
CA GLY A 19 -15.76 31.88 14.48
C GLY A 19 -14.27 32.18 14.27
N VAL A 20 -13.91 33.46 14.15
CA VAL A 20 -12.51 33.91 13.94
C VAL A 20 -11.55 33.28 14.95
N TRP A 21 -11.95 33.19 16.21
CA TRP A 21 -11.16 32.56 17.28
C TRP A 21 -10.99 31.05 17.10
N GLN A 22 -12.00 30.35 16.61
CA GLN A 22 -11.92 28.91 16.34
C GLN A 22 -10.95 28.64 15.18
N ASN A 23 -10.96 29.48 14.15
CA ASN A 23 -10.01 29.39 13.04
C ASN A 23 -8.58 29.60 13.53
N ILE A 24 -8.32 30.63 14.35
CA ILE A 24 -6.98 30.89 14.91
C ILE A 24 -6.49 29.67 15.71
N LEU A 25 -7.34 29.11 16.58
CA LEU A 25 -6.98 27.95 17.40
C LEU A 25 -6.71 26.71 16.53
N PHE A 26 -7.53 26.48 15.51
CA PHE A 26 -7.38 25.37 14.57
C PHE A 26 -6.05 25.44 13.82
N TYR A 27 -5.71 26.61 13.24
CA TYR A 27 -4.45 26.77 12.52
C TYR A 27 -3.22 26.73 13.43
N ALA A 28 -3.31 27.28 14.65
CA ALA A 28 -2.24 27.17 15.63
C ALA A 28 -1.97 25.70 16.00
N THR A 29 -3.02 24.88 16.10
CA THR A 29 -2.92 23.45 16.38
C THR A 29 -2.26 22.70 15.21
N ILE A 30 -2.67 22.97 13.97
CA ILE A 30 -2.04 22.37 12.77
C ILE A 30 -0.55 22.73 12.70
N LEU A 31 -0.19 24.00 12.89
CA LEU A 31 1.20 24.45 12.89
C LEU A 31 2.02 23.77 14.00
N CYS A 32 1.45 23.62 15.20
CA CYS A 32 2.09 22.91 16.30
C CYS A 32 2.37 21.44 15.95
N LEU A 33 1.40 20.73 15.38
CA LEU A 33 1.56 19.34 14.93
C LEU A 33 2.62 19.20 13.83
N LEU A 34 2.62 20.13 12.87
CA LEU A 34 3.60 20.15 11.78
C LEU A 34 5.02 20.39 12.32
N TYR A 35 5.15 21.30 13.29
CA TYR A 35 6.42 21.56 13.98
C TYR A 35 6.93 20.34 14.76
N ILE A 36 6.05 19.65 15.50
CA ILE A 36 6.39 18.41 16.21
C ILE A 36 6.87 17.34 15.21
N ASN A 37 6.19 17.17 14.08
CA ASN A 37 6.56 16.20 13.06
C ASN A 37 7.94 16.50 12.44
N ILE A 38 8.24 17.78 12.15
CA ILE A 38 9.56 18.21 11.67
C ILE A 38 10.65 17.92 12.72
N LEU A 39 10.39 18.20 14.01
CA LEU A 39 11.32 17.91 15.10
C LEU A 39 11.60 16.40 15.24
N LEU A 40 10.57 15.57 15.19
CA LEU A 40 10.71 14.11 15.24
C LEU A 40 11.51 13.56 14.06
N THR A 41 11.24 14.08 12.86
CA THR A 41 11.96 13.70 11.64
C THR A 41 13.44 14.12 11.70
N ARG A 42 13.75 15.30 12.25
CA ARG A 42 15.13 15.74 12.46
C ARG A 42 15.86 14.89 13.49
N ARG A 43 15.23 14.57 14.63
CA ARG A 43 15.85 13.71 15.66
C ARG A 43 16.17 12.31 15.11
N LYS A 44 15.32 11.74 14.25
CA LYS A 44 15.55 10.42 13.66
C LYS A 44 16.80 10.38 12.77
N LYS A 45 17.22 11.49 12.15
CA LYS A 45 18.46 11.58 11.37
C LYS A 45 19.72 11.60 12.22
N SER A 46 19.65 12.11 13.46
CA SER A 46 20.81 12.17 14.36
C SER A 46 21.17 10.85 15.04
N TYR A 47 20.36 9.78 14.87
CA TYR A 47 20.66 8.45 15.41
C TYR A 47 21.31 7.50 14.40
N LYS A 48 21.57 7.94 13.15
CA LYS A 48 22.33 7.14 12.19
C LYS A 48 23.76 7.68 12.09
N LEU A 49 24.69 6.74 12.29
CA LEU A 49 26.15 6.83 12.23
C LEU A 49 26.84 7.41 13.47
N GLN A 50 27.02 6.55 14.48
CA GLN A 50 28.40 6.25 14.84
C GLN A 50 28.93 5.35 13.72
N PRO A 51 29.86 5.81 12.87
CA PRO A 51 30.68 4.88 12.10
C PRO A 51 31.36 3.99 13.15
N VAL A 52 31.17 2.68 13.05
CA VAL A 52 32.04 1.73 13.73
C VAL A 52 33.44 2.14 13.28
N GLY A 53 34.21 2.67 14.24
CA GLY A 53 35.53 3.21 13.97
C GLY A 53 36.34 2.19 13.19
N ASP A 54 36.95 2.65 12.11
CA ASP A 54 37.89 1.90 11.32
C ASP A 54 38.83 1.17 12.28
N LEU A 55 38.78 -0.15 12.22
CA LEU A 55 39.81 -1.01 12.77
C LEU A 55 41.13 -0.52 12.19
N PRO A 56 42.10 -0.12 13.03
CA PRO A 56 43.42 0.17 12.52
C PRO A 56 43.94 -1.11 11.86
N ASP A 57 44.28 -0.99 10.57
CA ASP A 57 45.16 -1.92 9.86
C ASP A 57 46.39 -2.12 10.75
N GLU A 58 46.47 -3.27 11.41
CA GLU A 58 47.61 -3.67 12.20
C GLU A 58 48.72 -4.03 11.22
N LYS A 59 49.49 -3.00 10.84
CA LYS A 59 50.80 -3.14 10.24
C LYS A 59 51.69 -3.90 11.22
N ASP A 60 52.18 -5.04 10.76
CA ASP A 60 53.38 -5.69 11.25
C ASP A 60 54.51 -4.66 11.39
N GLU A 61 54.74 -4.17 12.61
CA GLU A 61 55.99 -3.50 12.96
C GLU A 61 56.53 -4.09 14.26
N SER A 62 57.46 -5.02 14.05
CA SER A 62 58.39 -5.56 15.02
C SER A 62 59.11 -4.42 15.76
N ALA A 63 58.79 -4.21 17.03
CA ALA A 63 59.68 -3.55 17.97
C ALA A 63 59.48 -4.12 19.38
N LEU A 64 60.36 -5.07 19.67
CA LEU A 64 60.68 -5.62 20.97
C LEU A 64 60.99 -4.51 22.00
N THR A 65 60.18 -4.37 23.06
CA THR A 65 60.71 -3.98 24.39
C THR A 65 59.80 -4.42 25.54
N THR A 66 60.25 -5.51 26.18
CA THR A 66 60.34 -5.74 27.63
C THR A 66 59.20 -5.37 28.59
N ALA A 67 58.65 -6.45 29.13
CA ALA A 67 58.42 -6.69 30.56
C ALA A 67 57.33 -5.86 31.25
N ASP A 68 56.11 -6.40 31.17
CA ASP A 68 55.33 -6.55 32.39
C ASP A 68 54.71 -7.95 32.45
N SER A 69 54.86 -8.60 33.60
CA SER A 69 54.59 -10.02 33.82
C SER A 69 53.11 -10.30 34.04
N THR A 70 52.31 -10.27 32.98
CA THR A 70 50.94 -10.81 33.00
C THR A 70 50.92 -12.20 32.39
N GLY A 71 51.05 -13.20 33.27
CA GLY A 71 50.58 -14.58 33.16
C GLY A 71 50.67 -15.28 31.81
N LEU A 72 51.51 -16.31 31.72
CA LEU A 72 51.40 -17.37 30.72
C LEU A 72 49.96 -17.91 30.72
N LYS A 73 49.07 -17.37 29.88
CA LYS A 73 47.78 -17.97 29.60
C LYS A 73 48.10 -19.36 29.07
N THR A 74 47.70 -20.40 29.79
CA THR A 74 47.92 -21.78 29.38
C THR A 74 47.21 -22.02 28.05
N ASN A 75 47.75 -22.90 27.18
CA ASN A 75 47.14 -23.24 25.89
C ASN A 75 45.66 -23.65 26.02
N ALA A 76 45.28 -24.21 27.18
CA ALA A 76 43.90 -24.54 27.50
C ALA A 76 42.98 -23.31 27.62
N ALA A 77 43.46 -22.22 28.24
CA ALA A 77 42.71 -20.97 28.33
C ALA A 77 42.47 -20.35 26.96
N LEU A 78 43.47 -20.39 26.08
CA LEU A 78 43.38 -19.86 24.71
C LEU A 78 42.43 -20.69 23.83
N ASN A 79 42.44 -22.02 23.99
CA ASN A 79 41.50 -22.90 23.29
C ASN A 79 40.05 -22.68 23.76
N ASN A 80 39.83 -22.40 25.04
CA ASN A 80 38.49 -22.06 25.53
C ASN A 80 38.01 -20.72 24.97
N GLU A 81 38.89 -19.71 24.91
CA GLU A 81 38.59 -18.40 24.35
C GLU A 81 38.25 -18.47 22.85
N THR A 82 38.96 -19.29 22.07
CA THR A 82 38.63 -19.52 20.66
C THR A 82 37.30 -20.27 20.48
N ALA A 83 36.99 -21.23 21.35
CA ALA A 83 35.70 -21.93 21.33
C ALA A 83 34.53 -20.99 21.68
N THR A 84 34.69 -20.10 22.65
CA THR A 84 33.67 -19.10 23.00
C THR A 84 33.44 -18.12 21.85
N LEU A 85 34.50 -17.58 21.26
CA LEU A 85 34.39 -16.65 20.13
C LEU A 85 33.73 -17.30 18.92
N ARG A 86 34.02 -18.57 18.65
CA ARG A 86 33.38 -19.31 17.56
C ARG A 86 31.88 -19.48 17.77
N ASN A 87 31.46 -19.78 19.00
CA ASN A 87 30.03 -19.91 19.33
C ASN A 87 29.31 -18.56 19.25
N GLU A 88 29.95 -17.48 19.69
CA GLU A 88 29.42 -16.12 19.56
C GLU A 88 29.27 -15.71 18.10
N LEU A 89 30.26 -16.04 17.25
CA LEU A 89 30.23 -15.75 15.82
C LEU A 89 29.08 -16.51 15.12
N LEU A 90 28.86 -17.78 15.48
CA LEU A 90 27.72 -18.57 14.98
C LEU A 90 26.38 -17.95 15.43
N ALA A 91 26.25 -17.62 16.72
CA ALA A 91 25.03 -17.00 17.25
C ALA A 91 24.75 -15.61 16.64
N LEU A 92 25.78 -14.85 16.29
CA LEU A 92 25.64 -13.58 15.56
C LEU A 92 25.22 -13.81 14.11
N GLY A 93 25.75 -14.85 13.45
CA GLY A 93 25.34 -15.25 12.10
C GLY A 93 23.85 -15.57 12.02
N GLU A 94 23.34 -16.38 12.95
CA GLU A 94 21.92 -16.75 13.03
C GLU A 94 21.02 -15.52 13.27
N LYS A 95 21.43 -14.63 14.18
CA LYS A 95 20.69 -13.38 14.44
C LYS A 95 20.65 -12.47 13.22
N LEU A 96 21.74 -12.41 12.46
CA LEU A 96 21.83 -11.60 11.25
C LEU A 96 20.90 -12.15 10.16
N GLU A 97 20.91 -13.46 9.93
CA GLU A 97 20.00 -14.11 8.98
C GLU A 97 18.53 -13.88 9.33
N LEU A 98 18.17 -14.04 10.61
CA LEU A 98 16.81 -13.78 11.09
C LEU A 98 16.41 -12.30 10.92
N SER A 99 17.36 -11.37 11.11
CA SER A 99 17.15 -9.94 10.86
C SER A 99 16.90 -9.65 9.38
N TYR A 100 17.63 -10.29 8.46
CA TYR A 100 17.42 -10.13 7.01
C TYR A 100 16.04 -10.64 6.59
N MET A 101 15.65 -11.84 7.04
CA MET A 101 14.33 -12.41 6.77
C MET A 101 13.19 -11.52 7.29
N LYS A 102 13.36 -10.93 8.48
CA LYS A 102 12.39 -9.98 9.02
C LYS A 102 12.32 -8.69 8.19
N SER A 103 13.46 -8.19 7.72
CA SER A 103 13.51 -6.99 6.89
C SER A 103 12.83 -7.21 5.54
N GLU A 104 13.07 -8.36 4.89
CA GLU A 104 12.45 -8.70 3.62
C GLU A 104 10.92 -8.80 3.75
N ARG A 105 10.45 -9.46 4.82
CA ARG A 105 9.01 -9.53 5.14
C ARG A 105 8.38 -8.16 5.34
N LEU A 106 9.04 -7.28 6.11
CA LEU A 106 8.55 -5.92 6.33
C LEU A 106 8.55 -5.09 5.04
N ASN A 107 9.51 -5.29 4.16
CA ASN A 107 9.56 -4.60 2.87
C ASN A 107 8.40 -5.03 1.96
N GLY A 108 8.08 -6.33 1.94
CA GLY A 108 6.88 -6.84 1.26
C GLY A 108 5.59 -6.22 1.81
N GLN A 109 5.44 -6.15 3.14
CA GLN A 109 4.29 -5.49 3.78
C GLN A 109 4.23 -3.99 3.48
N LEU A 110 5.38 -3.30 3.43
CA LEU A 110 5.44 -1.88 3.11
C LEU A 110 5.01 -1.61 1.66
N SER A 111 5.41 -2.47 0.73
CA SER A 111 4.98 -2.40 -0.67
C SER A 111 3.46 -2.56 -0.78
N GLU A 112 2.89 -3.55 -0.09
CA GLU A 112 1.43 -3.78 -0.07
C GLU A 112 0.67 -2.59 0.55
N ILE A 113 1.20 -2.02 1.63
CA ILE A 113 0.62 -0.81 2.25
C ILE A 113 0.73 0.38 1.29
N LEU A 114 1.87 0.59 0.64
CA LEU A 114 2.03 1.67 -0.33
C LEU A 114 1.04 1.55 -1.48
N ASP A 115 0.88 0.35 -2.04
CA ASP A 115 -0.12 0.08 -3.08
C ASP A 115 -1.54 0.37 -2.58
N SER A 116 -1.85 0.03 -1.32
CA SER A 116 -3.15 0.32 -0.70
C SER A 116 -3.37 1.81 -0.39
N VAL A 117 -2.31 2.54 -0.09
CA VAL A 117 -2.37 3.97 0.25
C VAL A 117 -2.40 4.81 -1.03
N GLU A 118 -1.63 4.47 -2.05
CA GLU A 118 -1.77 5.04 -3.39
C GLU A 118 -3.21 4.86 -3.88
N LEU A 119 -3.76 3.66 -3.64
CA LEU A 119 -5.14 3.36 -3.94
C LEU A 119 -6.16 4.21 -3.16
N THR A 120 -5.86 4.50 -1.89
CA THR A 120 -6.75 5.28 -1.02
C THR A 120 -6.60 6.78 -1.28
N MET A 121 -5.40 7.29 -1.57
CA MET A 121 -5.11 8.72 -1.71
C MET A 121 -5.61 9.32 -3.03
N ALA A 122 -5.85 8.51 -4.05
CA ALA A 122 -6.53 8.94 -5.25
C ALA A 122 -8.06 9.04 -5.01
N TYR A 123 -8.47 9.86 -4.04
CA TYR A 123 -9.85 10.11 -3.58
C TYR A 123 -10.75 10.82 -4.63
N ASP A 124 -10.65 10.45 -5.90
CA ASP A 124 -11.69 10.76 -6.87
C ASP A 124 -12.83 9.76 -6.66
N HIS A 125 -14.04 10.26 -6.42
CA HIS A 125 -15.22 9.46 -6.10
C HIS A 125 -15.62 8.51 -7.23
N THR A 126 -14.97 8.66 -8.39
CA THR A 126 -15.19 7.95 -9.65
C THR A 126 -14.22 6.78 -9.88
N LEU A 127 -13.20 6.59 -9.03
CA LEU A 127 -12.17 5.57 -9.27
C LEU A 127 -12.68 4.14 -9.34
N TRP A 128 -13.82 3.87 -8.72
CA TRP A 128 -14.36 2.52 -8.62
C TRP A 128 -15.63 2.33 -9.41
N ASP A 129 -16.00 3.34 -10.19
CA ASP A 129 -17.25 3.34 -10.92
C ASP A 129 -17.15 2.40 -12.11
N TRP A 130 -18.22 1.63 -12.28
CA TRP A 130 -18.40 0.77 -13.43
C TRP A 130 -19.82 0.86 -13.91
N SER A 131 -20.00 0.53 -15.18
CA SER A 131 -21.33 0.36 -15.71
C SER A 131 -21.38 -0.57 -16.90
N LEU A 132 -22.49 -1.29 -17.01
CA LEU A 132 -22.83 -2.20 -18.09
C LEU A 132 -24.03 -1.61 -18.85
N ASP A 133 -23.85 -1.34 -20.13
CA ASP A 133 -24.95 -1.00 -21.04
C ASP A 133 -25.71 -2.29 -21.41
N PHE A 134 -27.03 -2.28 -21.26
CA PHE A 134 -27.84 -3.48 -21.50
C PHE A 134 -27.91 -3.85 -22.99
N SER A 135 -27.93 -2.86 -23.88
CA SER A 135 -28.14 -3.06 -25.31
C SER A 135 -26.84 -3.47 -26.01
N SER A 136 -25.75 -2.76 -25.73
CA SER A 136 -24.45 -3.05 -26.35
C SER A 136 -23.67 -4.14 -25.61
N LYS A 137 -24.03 -4.43 -24.36
CA LYS A 137 -23.25 -5.28 -23.44
C LYS A 137 -21.83 -4.76 -23.21
N GLU A 138 -21.56 -3.49 -23.50
CA GLU A 138 -20.28 -2.86 -23.21
C GLU A 138 -20.19 -2.49 -21.74
N ILE A 139 -19.05 -2.79 -21.14
CA ILE A 139 -18.71 -2.34 -19.80
C ILE A 139 -17.83 -1.10 -19.91
N THR A 140 -18.29 -0.01 -19.31
CA THR A 140 -17.47 1.16 -19.05
C THR A 140 -16.90 1.03 -17.65
N LEU A 141 -15.58 0.94 -17.56
CA LEU A 141 -14.83 0.93 -16.31
C LEU A 141 -14.15 2.30 -16.13
N SER A 142 -13.96 2.73 -14.89
CA SER A 142 -13.01 3.79 -14.56
C SER A 142 -11.60 3.42 -15.04
N GLU A 143 -10.71 4.42 -15.14
CA GLU A 143 -9.30 4.18 -15.50
C GLU A 143 -8.64 3.19 -14.52
N TYR A 144 -8.94 3.33 -13.23
CA TYR A 144 -8.47 2.40 -12.22
C TYR A 144 -9.08 1.01 -12.38
N GLY A 145 -10.37 0.91 -12.70
CA GLY A 145 -11.02 -0.36 -13.03
C GLY A 145 -10.29 -1.06 -14.18
N LEU A 146 -9.99 -0.36 -15.28
CA LEU A 146 -9.22 -0.94 -16.39
C LEU A 146 -7.88 -1.50 -15.91
N LYS A 147 -7.11 -0.74 -15.12
CA LYS A 147 -5.84 -1.18 -14.54
C LYS A 147 -5.99 -2.39 -13.61
N LEU A 148 -7.04 -2.41 -12.79
CA LEU A 148 -7.35 -3.49 -11.85
C LEU A 148 -7.60 -4.82 -12.58
N PHE A 149 -8.35 -4.78 -13.69
CA PHE A 149 -8.64 -5.96 -14.52
C PHE A 149 -7.53 -6.26 -15.55
N GLY A 150 -6.54 -5.38 -15.69
CA GLY A 150 -5.42 -5.54 -16.63
C GLY A 150 -5.76 -5.20 -18.08
N PHE A 151 -6.81 -4.41 -18.32
CA PHE A 151 -7.14 -3.91 -19.65
C PHE A 151 -6.25 -2.72 -20.05
N PRO A 152 -5.97 -2.53 -21.35
CA PRO A 152 -5.36 -1.30 -21.85
C PRO A 152 -6.22 -0.07 -21.54
N GLU A 153 -5.59 1.09 -21.38
CA GLU A 153 -6.30 2.36 -21.18
C GLU A 153 -7.27 2.64 -22.33
N ASN A 154 -8.41 3.26 -22.02
CA ASN A 154 -9.50 3.58 -22.96
C ASN A 154 -10.18 2.38 -23.64
N THR A 155 -9.92 1.15 -23.19
CA THR A 155 -10.64 -0.04 -23.67
C THR A 155 -12.06 -0.06 -23.14
N LYS A 156 -13.02 -0.47 -23.97
CA LYS A 156 -14.41 -0.73 -23.58
C LYS A 156 -14.68 -2.23 -23.70
N PRO A 157 -14.34 -3.03 -22.68
CA PRO A 157 -14.52 -4.47 -22.76
C PRO A 157 -15.99 -4.83 -22.88
N VAL A 158 -16.27 -5.85 -23.68
CA VAL A 158 -17.63 -6.43 -23.74
C VAL A 158 -17.82 -7.33 -22.52
N LEU A 159 -19.05 -7.47 -22.02
CA LEU A 159 -19.39 -8.28 -20.85
C LEU A 159 -18.76 -9.69 -20.91
N ASN A 160 -18.82 -10.36 -22.06
CA ASN A 160 -18.24 -11.69 -22.24
C ASN A 160 -16.72 -11.71 -22.02
N GLU A 161 -16.00 -10.68 -22.46
CA GLU A 161 -14.55 -10.56 -22.27
C GLU A 161 -14.22 -10.33 -20.80
N ALA A 162 -14.95 -9.45 -20.13
CA ALA A 162 -14.75 -9.17 -18.71
C ALA A 162 -15.03 -10.39 -17.82
N ILE A 163 -16.01 -11.22 -18.19
CA ILE A 163 -16.33 -12.46 -17.45
C ILE A 163 -15.18 -13.47 -17.50
N HIS A 164 -14.40 -13.52 -18.58
CA HIS A 164 -13.25 -14.42 -18.67
C HIS A 164 -12.13 -14.09 -17.67
N ILE A 165 -12.10 -12.87 -17.14
CA ILE A 165 -11.15 -12.42 -16.11
C ILE A 165 -11.61 -12.89 -14.72
N VAL A 166 -12.89 -13.16 -14.55
CA VAL A 166 -13.46 -13.66 -13.28
C VAL A 166 -13.16 -15.16 -13.16
N ASP A 167 -12.75 -15.59 -11.97
CA ASP A 167 -12.50 -17.01 -11.67
C ASP A 167 -13.72 -17.85 -12.12
N PRO A 168 -13.52 -18.96 -12.85
CA PRO A 168 -14.60 -19.77 -13.42
C PRO A 168 -15.70 -20.17 -12.44
N ARG A 169 -15.36 -20.32 -11.15
CA ARG A 169 -16.31 -20.68 -10.09
C ARG A 169 -17.36 -19.61 -9.83
N TYR A 170 -17.10 -18.35 -10.18
CA TYR A 170 -17.98 -17.22 -9.94
C TYR A 170 -18.71 -16.74 -11.22
N GLN A 171 -18.34 -17.23 -12.41
CA GLN A 171 -18.88 -16.73 -13.68
C GLN A 171 -20.40 -16.91 -13.79
N THR A 172 -20.91 -18.11 -13.45
CA THR A 172 -22.35 -18.38 -13.48
C THR A 172 -23.10 -17.51 -12.48
N ALA A 173 -22.60 -17.42 -11.24
CA ALA A 173 -23.23 -16.60 -10.19
C ALA A 173 -23.25 -15.10 -10.56
N LEU A 174 -22.21 -14.62 -11.23
CA LEU A 174 -22.14 -13.25 -11.74
C LEU A 174 -23.21 -13.01 -12.81
N MET A 175 -23.35 -13.91 -13.77
CA MET A 175 -24.37 -13.80 -14.82
C MET A 175 -25.78 -13.88 -14.25
N ASP A 176 -26.04 -14.81 -13.35
CA ASP A 176 -27.34 -14.94 -12.68
C ASP A 176 -27.69 -13.67 -11.88
N ALA A 177 -26.70 -13.07 -11.20
CA ALA A 177 -26.89 -11.83 -10.47
C ALA A 177 -27.21 -10.65 -11.41
N VAL A 178 -26.48 -10.52 -12.53
CA VAL A 178 -26.74 -9.49 -13.54
C VAL A 178 -28.15 -9.67 -14.14
N GLU A 179 -28.50 -10.88 -14.54
CA GLU A 179 -29.81 -11.20 -15.13
C GLU A 179 -30.94 -10.95 -14.13
N LYS A 180 -30.77 -11.38 -12.88
CA LYS A 180 -31.74 -11.14 -11.81
C LYS A 180 -31.94 -9.64 -11.60
N SER A 181 -30.87 -8.85 -11.53
CA SER A 181 -30.98 -7.39 -11.38
C SER A 181 -31.73 -6.77 -12.55
N PHE A 182 -31.44 -7.14 -13.80
CA PHE A 182 -32.18 -6.60 -14.95
C PHE A 182 -33.66 -6.98 -14.96
N LYS A 183 -33.99 -8.24 -14.62
CA LYS A 183 -35.38 -8.74 -14.61
C LYS A 183 -36.23 -8.18 -13.47
N THR A 184 -35.64 -7.97 -12.30
CA THR A 184 -36.38 -7.66 -11.06
C THR A 184 -36.20 -6.22 -10.57
N GLY A 185 -35.19 -5.51 -11.07
CA GLY A 185 -34.79 -4.20 -10.54
C GLY A 185 -34.11 -4.28 -9.18
N ALA A 186 -33.82 -5.48 -8.66
CA ALA A 186 -33.09 -5.64 -7.41
C ALA A 186 -31.66 -5.13 -7.53
N ASP A 187 -31.15 -4.57 -6.43
CA ASP A 187 -29.76 -4.15 -6.31
C ASP A 187 -28.82 -5.31 -6.64
N PHE A 188 -27.80 -5.02 -7.43
CA PHE A 188 -26.75 -5.94 -7.80
C PHE A 188 -25.68 -5.95 -6.69
N SER A 189 -25.29 -7.12 -6.21
CA SER A 189 -24.16 -7.27 -5.29
C SER A 189 -23.55 -8.66 -5.41
N ILE A 190 -22.25 -8.74 -5.67
CA ILE A 190 -21.50 -9.99 -5.73
C ILE A 190 -20.05 -9.79 -5.28
N THR A 191 -19.47 -10.81 -4.66
CA THR A 191 -18.03 -10.91 -4.40
C THR A 191 -17.43 -11.99 -5.28
N CYS A 192 -16.37 -11.68 -6.01
CA CYS A 192 -15.69 -12.61 -6.89
C CYS A 192 -14.18 -12.41 -6.89
N LEU A 193 -13.46 -13.49 -7.22
CA LEU A 193 -12.02 -13.46 -7.46
C LEU A 193 -11.76 -13.12 -8.93
N VAL A 194 -10.88 -12.15 -9.18
CA VAL A 194 -10.46 -11.74 -10.53
C VAL A 194 -9.00 -12.07 -10.78
N HIS A 195 -8.70 -12.52 -12.00
CA HIS A 195 -7.38 -12.86 -12.53
C HIS A 195 -6.99 -11.86 -13.63
N PRO A 196 -6.33 -10.74 -13.29
CA PRO A 196 -6.04 -9.67 -14.24
C PRO A 196 -5.32 -10.15 -15.51
N LEU A 197 -5.69 -9.61 -16.67
CA LEU A 197 -5.13 -10.02 -17.98
C LEU A 197 -3.62 -9.76 -18.11
N ASN A 198 -3.09 -8.80 -17.35
CA ASN A 198 -1.67 -8.45 -17.34
C ASN A 198 -0.82 -9.39 -16.47
N GLY A 199 -1.41 -10.44 -15.88
CA GLY A 199 -0.70 -11.40 -15.03
C GLY A 199 -0.42 -10.91 -13.60
N SER A 200 -1.01 -9.78 -13.21
CA SER A 200 -0.93 -9.29 -11.83
C SER A 200 -1.58 -10.26 -10.84
N GLN A 201 -1.29 -10.08 -9.56
CA GLN A 201 -1.86 -10.91 -8.49
C GLN A 201 -3.40 -10.87 -8.54
N SER A 202 -4.00 -12.04 -8.31
CA SER A 202 -5.46 -12.18 -8.24
C SER A 202 -6.00 -11.40 -7.05
N LYS A 203 -7.15 -10.74 -7.21
CA LYS A 203 -7.75 -9.89 -6.17
C LYS A 203 -9.21 -10.28 -5.95
N GLU A 204 -9.65 -10.29 -4.69
CA GLU A 204 -11.07 -10.45 -4.38
C GLU A 204 -11.76 -9.09 -4.42
N ILE A 205 -12.73 -8.96 -5.31
CA ILE A 205 -13.49 -7.72 -5.51
C ILE A 205 -14.95 -7.96 -5.14
N LYS A 206 -15.54 -6.97 -4.47
CA LYS A 206 -16.98 -6.89 -4.28
C LYS A 206 -17.52 -5.80 -5.21
N ALA A 207 -18.46 -6.18 -6.07
CA ALA A 207 -19.14 -5.27 -6.98
C ALA A 207 -20.57 -5.05 -6.48
N ALA A 208 -20.99 -3.79 -6.36
CA ALA A 208 -22.36 -3.44 -5.99
C ALA A 208 -22.90 -2.35 -6.93
N GLY A 209 -24.16 -2.43 -7.34
CA GLY A 209 -24.74 -1.50 -8.31
C GLY A 209 -26.27 -1.56 -8.37
N ARG A 210 -26.86 -0.71 -9.21
CA ARG A 210 -28.30 -0.61 -9.43
C ARG A 210 -28.64 -0.48 -10.91
N VAL A 211 -29.81 -0.98 -11.29
CA VAL A 211 -30.33 -0.87 -12.66
C VAL A 211 -31.02 0.48 -12.83
N TYR A 212 -30.83 1.07 -13.99
CA TYR A 212 -31.49 2.27 -14.46
C TYR A 212 -32.40 1.92 -15.63
N TYR A 213 -33.62 2.41 -15.58
CA TYR A 213 -34.68 2.15 -16.55
C TYR A 213 -34.99 3.42 -17.35
N ASN A 214 -35.44 3.26 -18.59
CA ASN A 214 -35.97 4.36 -19.38
C ASN A 214 -37.43 4.68 -19.01
N GLU A 215 -38.05 5.64 -19.69
CA GLU A 215 -39.46 6.05 -19.49
C GLU A 215 -40.47 4.92 -19.74
N HIS A 216 -40.07 3.86 -20.47
CA HIS A 216 -40.88 2.69 -20.79
C HIS A 216 -40.56 1.48 -19.88
N GLU A 217 -39.94 1.71 -18.73
CA GLU A 217 -39.54 0.65 -17.78
C GLU A 217 -38.62 -0.43 -18.39
N THR A 218 -37.96 -0.12 -19.50
CA THR A 218 -36.98 -1.02 -20.13
C THR A 218 -35.60 -0.77 -19.50
N PRO A 219 -34.87 -1.83 -19.08
CA PRO A 219 -33.54 -1.67 -18.50
C PRO A 219 -32.58 -1.06 -19.52
N LEU A 220 -31.96 0.07 -19.16
CA LEU A 220 -31.02 0.79 -20.00
C LEU A 220 -29.58 0.43 -19.61
N LYS A 221 -29.28 0.46 -18.32
CA LYS A 221 -27.91 0.37 -17.80
C LYS A 221 -27.88 -0.15 -16.38
N LEU A 222 -26.86 -0.92 -16.04
CA LEU A 222 -26.52 -1.30 -14.67
C LEU A 222 -25.24 -0.54 -14.30
N SER A 223 -25.23 0.23 -13.22
CA SER A 223 -24.00 0.91 -12.78
C SER A 223 -23.80 0.86 -11.28
N GLY A 224 -22.54 0.95 -10.86
CA GLY A 224 -22.17 0.68 -9.49
C GLY A 224 -20.74 1.02 -9.17
N LYS A 225 -20.28 0.51 -8.02
CA LYS A 225 -18.92 0.65 -7.53
C LYS A 225 -18.30 -0.70 -7.23
N PHE A 226 -16.99 -0.78 -7.37
CA PHE A 226 -16.19 -1.87 -6.81
C PHE A 226 -15.64 -1.49 -5.44
N SER A 227 -15.42 -2.49 -4.60
CA SER A 227 -14.62 -2.40 -3.37
C SER A 227 -13.72 -3.61 -3.30
N ILE A 228 -12.42 -3.41 -3.07
CA ILE A 228 -11.51 -4.52 -2.81
C ILE A 228 -11.82 -5.06 -1.42
N THR A 229 -12.14 -6.34 -1.34
CA THR A 229 -12.30 -7.00 -0.04
C THR A 229 -10.92 -7.51 0.33
N HIS A 230 -10.38 -7.09 1.47
CA HIS A 230 -9.01 -7.45 1.87
C HIS A 230 -8.89 -8.97 1.87
N THR A 231 -8.17 -9.51 0.90
CA THR A 231 -7.86 -10.93 0.85
C THR A 231 -6.77 -11.12 1.88
N GLU A 232 -6.99 -11.92 2.92
CA GLU A 232 -5.88 -12.37 3.74
C GLU A 232 -4.88 -13.06 2.81
N PRO A 233 -3.57 -12.75 2.89
CA PRO A 233 -2.59 -13.40 2.04
C PRO A 233 -2.73 -14.90 2.27
N LEU A 234 -3.14 -15.62 1.22
CA LEU A 234 -3.24 -17.08 1.24
C LEU A 234 -1.85 -17.60 1.63
N MET A 235 -1.69 -17.96 2.90
CA MET A 235 -0.49 -18.64 3.34
C MET A 235 -0.43 -19.95 2.57
N LYS A 236 0.50 -20.04 1.61
CA LYS A 236 0.86 -21.30 0.97
C LYS A 236 1.22 -22.26 2.11
N ARG A 237 0.38 -23.28 2.30
CA ARG A 237 0.70 -24.44 3.13
C ARG A 237 1.61 -25.39 2.37
#